data_AF-A0A2N2SUP5-F1
#
_entry.id   AF-A0A2N2SUP5-F1
#
_cell.length_a   1.000
_cell.length_b   1.000
_cell.length_c   1.000
_cell.angle_alpha   90.00
_cell.angle_beta   90.00
_cell.angle_gamma   90.00
#
_symmetry.space_group_name_H-M   'P 1'
#
loop_
_entity.id
_entity.type
_entity.pdbx_description
1 polymer ?
#
loop_
_entity_poly.entity_id
_entity_poly.type
_entity_poly.pdbx_seq_one_letter_code
_entity_poly.pdbx_strand_id
1 'polypeptide(L)'
;FLILVIINFVVITKGAGRIAEVAARFTLDSMPGKQLAVDADLNAGFINESEARTRRHDIGRESDFYGAMDGASKFVRGDAIAGIIILLVNLIGGVLVGLFQHDLGLTEALGRYALLTVGDGLVTQIPALIISTAAGIVVSRASSEQDLSREFSTQVFGRPQTLYVAAAVLGSLGMIPGTPHLAFLTIAAVLGGLGVWLMRRQRGLIDIEPLALIDEDIAPVDVTWDDIPPVDVLALEVGYRLIPLVDRNQGGAALTRITEARRRFATDMGLVVPLIRVRDNLDLKPNSYRITLKGVDVAHGELPSGQVLAVDMGEVLGQLDGMAGEDPLTALAGIWIDAGRVEEAEL
;
A
#
# COMPACT_ATOMS: atom_id res chain seq x y z
N PHE A 1 -14.22 19.60 30.57
CA PHE A 1 -13.12 20.39 29.98
C PHE A 1 -11.74 20.02 30.55
N LEU A 2 -11.53 20.02 31.88
CA LEU A 2 -10.24 19.63 32.47
C LEU A 2 -9.75 18.24 32.00
N ILE A 3 -10.67 17.26 31.91
CA ILE A 3 -10.40 15.92 31.35
C ILE A 3 -9.91 16.00 29.90
N LEU A 4 -10.51 16.85 29.06
CA LEU A 4 -10.10 17.04 27.65
C LEU A 4 -8.68 17.61 27.57
N VAL A 5 -8.37 18.63 28.38
CA VAL A 5 -7.02 19.20 28.48
C VAL A 5 -6.01 18.13 28.91
N ILE A 6 -6.34 17.32 29.91
CA ILE A 6 -5.48 16.25 30.40
C ILE A 6 -5.25 15.20 29.32
N ILE A 7 -6.29 14.73 28.63
CA ILE A 7 -6.14 13.75 27.54
C ILE A 7 -5.28 14.34 26.41
N ASN A 8 -5.56 15.56 25.99
CA ASN A 8 -4.81 16.24 24.94
C ASN A 8 -3.33 16.39 25.30
N PHE A 9 -3.02 16.82 26.52
CA PHE A 9 -1.64 17.02 26.96
C PHE A 9 -0.91 15.69 27.26
N VAL A 10 -1.48 14.86 28.15
CA VAL A 10 -0.81 13.67 28.69
C VAL A 10 -0.79 12.52 27.71
N VAL A 11 -1.88 12.30 26.95
CA VAL A 11 -2.00 11.15 26.06
C VAL A 11 -1.53 11.53 24.65
N ILE A 12 -2.09 12.60 24.08
CA ILE A 12 -1.84 12.94 22.67
C ILE A 12 -0.48 13.62 22.52
N THR A 13 -0.29 14.79 23.13
CA THR A 13 0.94 15.60 22.93
C THR A 13 2.18 14.88 23.43
N LYS A 14 2.13 14.33 24.66
CA LYS A 14 3.27 13.62 25.26
C LYS A 14 3.52 12.25 24.60
N GLY A 15 2.46 11.57 24.16
CA GLY A 15 2.56 10.29 23.45
C GLY A 15 3.16 10.48 22.05
N ALA A 16 2.61 11.40 21.26
CA ALA A 16 3.10 11.75 19.93
C ALA A 16 4.55 12.23 19.98
N GLY A 17 4.90 13.09 20.95
CA GLY A 17 6.27 13.58 21.12
C GLY A 17 7.27 12.45 21.39
N ARG A 18 6.92 11.47 22.23
CA ARG A 18 7.80 10.33 22.51
C ARG A 18 7.97 9.42 21.30
N ILE A 19 6.90 9.14 20.57
CA ILE A 19 6.97 8.32 19.35
C ILE A 19 7.82 9.03 18.30
N ALA A 20 7.63 10.34 18.13
CA ALA A 20 8.37 11.14 17.18
C ALA A 20 9.86 11.26 17.53
N GLU A 21 10.19 11.52 18.80
CA GLU A 21 11.57 11.58 19.30
C GLU A 21 12.30 10.25 19.09
N VAL A 22 11.65 9.14 19.44
CA VAL A 22 12.23 7.80 19.32
C VAL A 22 12.42 7.40 17.86
N ALA A 23 11.42 7.65 17.01
CA ALA A 23 11.51 7.36 15.57
C ALA A 23 12.58 8.22 14.89
N ALA A 24 12.58 9.53 15.14
CA ALA A 24 13.57 10.44 14.56
C ALA A 24 14.98 10.07 15.02
N ARG A 25 15.18 9.79 16.32
CA ARG A 25 16.49 9.43 16.85
C ARG A 25 17.01 8.10 16.28
N PHE A 26 16.20 7.05 16.26
CA PHE A 26 16.64 5.77 15.70
C PHE A 26 16.95 5.88 14.20
N THR A 27 16.16 6.64 13.45
CA THR A 27 16.44 6.84 12.03
C THR A 27 17.71 7.67 11.81
N LEU A 28 17.90 8.76 12.57
CA LEU A 28 19.10 9.60 12.51
C LEU A 28 20.37 8.83 12.93
N ASP A 29 20.30 8.02 13.99
CA ASP A 29 21.42 7.17 14.44
C ASP A 29 21.80 6.12 13.39
N SER A 30 20.86 5.72 12.51
CA SER A 30 21.11 4.76 11.42
C SER A 30 21.73 5.40 10.16
N MET A 31 21.74 6.73 10.04
CA MET A 31 22.19 7.43 8.82
C MET A 31 23.65 7.17 8.44
N PRO A 32 24.62 7.18 9.38
CA PRO A 32 26.00 6.83 9.03
C PRO A 32 26.10 5.43 8.43
N GLY A 33 25.34 4.47 8.96
CA GLY A 33 25.29 3.10 8.44
C GLY A 33 24.74 3.04 7.01
N LYS A 34 23.66 3.79 6.72
CA LYS A 34 23.11 3.89 5.35
C LYS A 34 24.10 4.53 4.38
N GLN A 35 24.81 5.59 4.80
CA GLN A 35 25.82 6.25 3.95
C GLN A 35 27.00 5.30 3.66
N LEU A 36 27.50 4.60 4.68
CA LEU A 36 28.56 3.59 4.52
C LEU A 36 28.13 2.43 3.63
N ALA A 37 26.86 2.03 3.66
CA ALA A 37 26.32 1.01 2.77
C ALA A 37 26.33 1.47 1.29
N VAL A 38 25.97 2.73 1.02
CA VAL A 38 26.08 3.31 -0.33
C VAL A 38 27.53 3.35 -0.80
N ASP A 39 28.47 3.71 0.08
CA ASP A 39 29.89 3.73 -0.23
C ASP A 39 30.43 2.31 -0.49
N ALA A 40 29.96 1.32 0.26
CA ALA A 40 30.30 -0.09 0.06
C ALA A 40 29.75 -0.62 -1.27
N ASP A 41 28.50 -0.32 -1.62
CA ASP A 41 27.86 -0.73 -2.87
C ASP A 41 28.57 -0.10 -4.09
N LEU A 42 28.96 1.18 -4.00
CA LEU A 42 29.70 1.89 -5.04
C LEU A 42 31.10 1.29 -5.23
N ASN A 43 31.82 1.03 -4.13
CA ASN A 43 33.14 0.41 -4.18
C ASN A 43 33.12 -1.04 -4.68
N ALA A 44 32.02 -1.76 -4.42
CA ALA A 44 31.80 -3.12 -4.91
C ALA A 44 31.31 -3.17 -6.38
N GLY A 45 30.98 -2.02 -6.97
CA GLY A 45 30.49 -1.93 -8.35
C GLY A 45 29.04 -2.36 -8.55
N PHE A 46 28.24 -2.46 -7.47
CA PHE A 46 26.81 -2.79 -7.56
C PHE A 46 25.95 -1.62 -8.02
N ILE A 47 26.44 -0.39 -7.84
CA ILE A 47 25.79 0.86 -8.25
C ILE A 47 26.80 1.79 -8.93
N ASN A 48 26.30 2.69 -9.77
CA ASN A 48 27.13 3.71 -10.42
C ASN A 48 27.17 5.04 -9.63
N GLU A 49 28.05 5.98 -10.01
CA GLU A 49 28.22 7.27 -9.32
C GLU A 49 26.93 8.11 -9.30
N SER A 50 26.12 8.03 -10.36
CA SER A 50 24.86 8.77 -10.44
C SER A 50 23.81 8.22 -9.45
N GLU A 51 23.71 6.90 -9.34
CA GLU A 51 22.84 6.21 -8.38
C GLU A 51 23.29 6.44 -6.94
N ALA A 52 24.60 6.38 -6.68
CA ALA A 52 25.15 6.69 -5.37
C ALA A 52 24.84 8.13 -4.95
N ARG A 53 24.91 9.09 -5.88
CA ARG A 53 24.55 10.48 -5.63
C ARG A 53 23.07 10.65 -5.31
N THR A 54 22.18 9.99 -6.06
CA THR A 54 20.74 10.00 -5.78
C THR A 54 20.44 9.39 -4.42
N ARG A 55 20.97 8.20 -4.11
CA ARG A 55 20.78 7.56 -2.81
C ARG A 55 21.29 8.41 -1.64
N ARG A 56 22.46 9.05 -1.77
CA ARG A 56 22.97 9.98 -0.75
C ARG A 56 22.07 11.19 -0.57
N HIS A 57 21.55 11.74 -1.65
CA HIS A 57 20.59 12.84 -1.60
C HIS A 57 19.30 12.42 -0.88
N ASP A 58 18.79 11.22 -1.14
CA ASP A 58 17.57 10.72 -0.49
C ASP A 58 17.79 10.44 1.00
N ILE A 59 18.94 9.86 1.37
CA ILE A 59 19.36 9.73 2.77
C ILE A 59 19.46 11.11 3.45
N GLY A 60 19.98 12.12 2.74
CA GLY A 60 20.04 13.50 3.21
C GLY A 60 18.64 14.09 3.48
N ARG A 61 17.71 13.92 2.54
CA ARG A 61 16.30 14.34 2.70
C ARG A 61 15.61 13.65 3.87
N GLU A 62 15.86 12.35 4.03
CA GLU A 62 15.36 11.59 5.17
C GLU A 62 15.89 12.17 6.49
N SER A 63 17.18 12.53 6.53
CA SER A 63 17.82 13.12 7.71
C SER A 63 17.24 14.49 8.05
N ASP A 64 17.09 15.37 7.05
CA ASP A 64 16.50 16.70 7.22
C ASP A 64 15.05 16.61 7.69
N PHE A 65 14.29 15.66 7.16
CA PHE A 65 12.91 15.42 7.54
C PHE A 65 12.79 15.00 9.02
N TYR A 66 13.52 13.96 9.44
CA TYR A 66 13.47 13.48 10.83
C TYR A 66 14.08 14.50 11.81
N GLY A 67 15.07 15.29 11.37
CA GLY A 67 15.60 16.43 12.15
C GLY A 67 14.56 17.54 12.35
N ALA A 68 13.88 17.96 11.29
CA ALA A 68 12.80 18.96 11.36
C ALA A 68 11.62 18.45 12.20
N MET A 69 11.34 17.14 12.15
CA MET A 69 10.26 16.48 12.88
C MET A 69 10.51 16.43 14.41
N ASP A 70 11.72 16.14 14.86
CA ASP A 70 12.08 16.22 16.28
C ASP A 70 11.93 17.67 16.80
N GLY A 71 12.34 18.65 15.98
CA GLY A 71 12.12 20.07 16.25
C GLY A 71 10.63 20.45 16.35
N ALA A 72 9.83 20.06 15.36
CA ALA A 72 8.39 20.33 15.33
C ALA A 72 7.65 19.70 16.53
N SER A 73 8.03 18.50 16.94
CA SER A 73 7.43 17.81 18.09
C SER A 73 7.71 18.54 19.42
N LYS A 74 8.90 19.12 19.57
CA LYS A 74 9.24 19.99 20.71
C LYS A 74 8.42 21.29 20.69
N PHE A 75 8.15 21.86 19.52
CA PHE A 75 7.27 23.02 19.36
C PHE A 75 5.82 22.74 19.79
N VAL A 76 5.25 21.61 19.36
CA VAL A 76 3.87 21.21 19.74
C VAL A 76 3.75 21.02 21.26
N ARG A 77 4.79 20.47 21.90
CA ARG A 77 4.84 20.37 23.37
C ARG A 77 4.86 21.75 24.04
N GLY A 78 5.63 22.70 23.49
CA GLY A 78 5.68 24.09 23.97
C GLY A 78 4.33 24.78 23.85
N ASP A 79 3.65 24.61 22.72
CA ASP A 79 2.31 25.14 22.45
C ASP A 79 1.27 24.62 23.46
N ALA A 80 1.28 23.31 23.75
CA ALA A 80 0.36 22.73 24.73
C ALA A 80 0.61 23.23 26.17
N ILE A 81 1.86 23.48 26.55
CA ILE A 81 2.19 24.10 27.84
C ILE A 81 1.70 25.54 27.88
N ALA A 82 1.93 26.31 26.82
CA ALA A 82 1.46 27.69 26.70
C ALA A 82 -0.07 27.76 26.80
N GLY A 83 -0.81 26.85 26.15
CA GLY A 83 -2.26 26.77 26.25
C GLY A 83 -2.77 26.53 27.67
N ILE A 84 -2.09 25.70 28.47
CA ILE A 84 -2.44 25.48 29.88
C ILE A 84 -2.17 26.74 30.72
N ILE A 85 -1.06 27.44 30.45
CA ILE A 85 -0.74 28.70 31.13
C ILE A 85 -1.78 29.77 30.81
N ILE A 86 -2.12 29.96 29.52
CA ILE A 86 -3.12 30.91 29.06
C ILE A 86 -4.47 30.62 29.72
N LEU A 87 -4.87 29.35 29.82
CA LEU A 87 -6.07 28.95 30.52
C LEU A 87 -6.08 29.38 31.99
N LEU A 88 -4.99 29.11 32.71
CA LEU A 88 -4.90 29.50 34.13
C LEU A 88 -4.94 31.02 34.30
N VAL A 89 -4.25 31.75 33.43
CA VAL A 89 -4.26 33.22 33.43
C VAL A 89 -5.64 33.77 33.12
N ASN A 90 -6.33 33.25 32.10
CA ASN A 90 -7.67 33.69 31.70
C ASN A 90 -8.71 33.38 32.79
N LEU A 91 -8.61 32.20 33.42
CA LEU A 91 -9.52 31.82 34.50
C LEU A 91 -9.31 32.67 35.75
N ILE A 92 -8.08 32.76 36.25
CA ILE A 92 -7.77 33.50 37.48
C ILE A 92 -7.93 35.00 37.25
N GLY A 93 -7.37 35.54 36.17
CA GLY A 93 -7.48 36.95 35.81
C GLY A 93 -8.92 37.36 35.54
N GLY A 94 -9.68 36.53 34.82
CA GLY A 94 -11.10 36.75 34.58
C GLY A 94 -11.91 36.81 35.88
N VAL A 95 -11.69 35.87 36.80
CA VAL A 95 -12.37 35.86 38.11
C VAL A 95 -11.99 37.09 38.94
N LEU A 96 -10.71 37.48 38.97
CA LEU A 96 -10.26 38.68 39.68
C LEU A 96 -10.87 39.96 39.11
N VAL A 97 -10.91 40.10 37.78
CA VAL A 97 -11.56 41.24 37.10
C VAL A 97 -13.07 41.24 37.36
N GLY A 98 -13.71 40.07 37.34
CA GLY A 98 -15.11 39.90 37.69
C GLY A 98 -15.44 40.38 39.11
N LEU A 99 -14.60 40.02 40.08
CA LEU A 99 -14.75 40.39 41.49
C LEU A 99 -14.47 41.89 41.74
N PHE A 100 -13.37 42.42 41.19
CA PHE A 100 -12.86 43.75 41.57
C PHE A 100 -13.30 44.88 40.63
N GLN A 101 -13.63 44.60 39.37
CA GLN A 101 -14.01 45.63 38.39
C GLN A 101 -15.48 45.57 37.98
N HIS A 102 -16.10 44.39 38.04
CA HIS A 102 -17.49 44.19 37.63
C HIS A 102 -18.46 43.92 38.80
N ASP A 103 -17.99 44.03 40.05
CA ASP A 103 -18.78 43.79 41.28
C ASP A 103 -19.56 42.47 41.28
N LEU A 104 -19.05 41.43 40.59
CA LEU A 104 -19.69 40.12 40.53
C LEU A 104 -19.39 39.33 41.80
N GLY A 105 -20.38 38.59 42.30
CA GLY A 105 -20.16 37.61 43.36
C GLY A 105 -19.21 36.49 42.90
N LEU A 106 -18.42 35.93 43.82
CA LEU A 106 -17.41 34.89 43.54
C LEU A 106 -17.94 33.74 42.66
N THR A 107 -19.12 33.22 43.00
CA THR A 107 -19.76 32.12 42.28
C THR A 107 -20.15 32.51 40.86
N GLU A 108 -20.63 33.74 40.66
CA GLU A 108 -21.07 34.25 39.37
C GLU A 108 -19.86 34.58 38.47
N ALA A 109 -18.81 35.18 39.04
CA ALA A 109 -17.54 35.40 38.36
C ALA A 109 -16.90 34.06 37.92
N LEU A 110 -16.85 33.06 38.80
CA LEU A 110 -16.37 31.72 38.46
C LEU A 110 -17.17 31.09 37.33
N GLY A 111 -18.51 31.10 37.40
CA GLY A 111 -19.36 30.52 36.35
C GLY A 111 -19.14 31.18 34.99
N ARG A 112 -19.12 32.52 34.96
CA ARG A 112 -19.03 33.31 33.72
C ARG A 112 -17.65 33.21 33.06
N TYR A 113 -16.59 33.42 33.83
CA TYR A 113 -15.22 33.37 33.29
C TYR A 113 -14.70 31.95 33.10
N ALA A 114 -15.22 30.94 33.82
CA ALA A 114 -14.96 29.54 33.48
C ALA A 114 -15.58 29.17 32.12
N LEU A 115 -16.83 29.60 31.85
CA LEU A 115 -17.48 29.32 30.56
C LEU A 115 -16.71 29.97 29.40
N LEU A 116 -16.29 31.24 29.56
CA LEU A 116 -15.51 31.96 28.56
C LEU A 116 -14.14 31.32 28.32
N THR A 117 -13.42 30.98 29.40
CA THR A 117 -12.11 30.31 29.31
C THR A 117 -12.21 28.92 28.69
N VAL A 118 -13.29 28.17 28.96
CA VAL A 118 -13.56 26.88 28.30
C VAL A 118 -13.83 27.07 26.80
N GLY A 119 -14.58 28.11 26.43
CA GLY A 119 -14.83 28.46 25.03
C GLY A 119 -13.53 28.77 24.28
N ASP A 120 -12.70 29.64 24.84
CA ASP A 120 -11.37 29.99 24.29
C ASP A 120 -10.45 28.77 24.18
N GLY A 121 -10.44 27.92 25.21
CA GLY A 121 -9.71 26.65 25.20
C GLY A 121 -10.17 25.66 24.12
N LEU A 122 -11.47 25.62 23.80
CA LEU A 122 -11.99 24.78 22.71
C LEU A 122 -11.64 25.35 21.33
N VAL A 123 -11.72 26.67 21.16
CA VAL A 123 -11.36 27.34 19.89
C VAL A 123 -9.88 27.16 19.57
N THR A 124 -9.01 27.22 20.57
CA THR A 124 -7.56 27.01 20.42
C THR A 124 -7.18 25.53 20.23
N GLN A 125 -7.93 24.59 20.79
CA GLN A 125 -7.62 23.15 20.72
C GLN A 125 -7.94 22.50 19.36
N ILE A 126 -8.98 22.94 18.66
CA ILE A 126 -9.37 22.32 17.38
C ILE A 126 -8.25 22.44 16.33
N PRO A 127 -7.65 23.63 16.09
CA PRO A 127 -6.50 23.77 15.18
C PRO A 127 -5.29 22.94 15.63
N ALA A 128 -4.97 22.94 16.92
CA ALA A 128 -3.82 22.19 17.46
C ALA A 128 -3.97 20.68 17.21
N LEU A 129 -5.18 20.13 17.39
CA LEU A 129 -5.47 18.72 17.10
C LEU A 129 -5.33 18.40 15.61
N ILE A 130 -5.81 19.27 14.73
CA ILE A 130 -5.68 19.11 13.27
C ILE A 130 -4.20 19.12 12.87
N ILE A 131 -3.43 20.08 13.37
CA ILE A 131 -1.99 20.19 13.08
C ILE A 131 -1.24 18.95 13.60
N SER A 132 -1.53 18.51 14.82
CA SER A 132 -0.90 17.32 15.41
C SER A 132 -1.24 16.04 14.64
N THR A 133 -2.50 15.88 14.21
CA THR A 133 -2.93 14.73 13.41
C THR A 133 -2.31 14.76 12.02
N ALA A 134 -2.28 15.92 11.36
CA ALA A 134 -1.64 16.08 10.06
C ALA A 134 -0.14 15.77 10.14
N ALA A 135 0.56 16.29 11.15
CA ALA A 135 1.95 15.95 11.42
C ALA A 135 2.12 14.44 11.64
N GLY A 136 1.27 13.80 12.44
CA GLY A 136 1.30 12.35 12.65
C GLY A 136 1.12 11.54 11.36
N ILE A 137 0.21 11.96 10.48
CA ILE A 137 0.00 11.32 9.16
C ILE A 137 1.25 11.49 8.29
N VAL A 138 1.78 12.70 8.19
CA VAL A 138 3.01 13.01 7.42
C VAL A 138 4.18 12.16 7.90
N VAL A 139 4.34 12.03 9.21
CA VAL A 139 5.38 11.20 9.87
C VAL A 139 5.23 9.73 9.54
N SER A 140 4.01 9.20 9.55
CA SER A 140 3.76 7.77 9.29
C SER A 140 3.98 7.35 7.83
N ARG A 141 4.14 8.33 6.92
CA ARG A 141 4.18 8.09 5.46
C ARG A 141 5.38 8.70 4.74
N ALA A 142 6.36 9.26 5.46
CA ALA A 142 7.51 9.95 4.87
C ALA A 142 8.55 9.05 4.17
N SER A 143 8.32 7.74 4.09
CA SER A 143 9.21 6.78 3.44
C SER A 143 8.81 6.43 1.99
N SER A 144 7.75 7.01 1.42
CA SER A 144 7.41 6.83 0.00
C SER A 144 8.13 7.86 -0.89
N GLU A 145 8.69 7.41 -2.01
CA GLU A 145 9.41 8.25 -3.00
C GLU A 145 8.50 9.27 -3.74
N GLN A 146 7.18 9.18 -3.55
CA GLN A 146 6.22 10.09 -4.17
C GLN A 146 5.93 11.30 -3.29
N ASP A 147 5.68 12.46 -3.92
CA ASP A 147 5.18 13.65 -3.24
C ASP A 147 3.92 13.27 -2.43
N LEU A 148 4.03 13.31 -1.10
CA LEU A 148 2.94 13.01 -0.18
C LEU A 148 1.66 13.79 -0.53
N SER A 149 1.79 15.01 -1.05
CA SER A 149 0.69 15.83 -1.56
C SER A 149 -0.04 15.17 -2.75
N ARG A 150 0.70 14.60 -3.70
CA ARG A 150 0.17 13.91 -4.88
C ARG A 150 -0.48 12.58 -4.49
N GLU A 151 0.11 11.84 -3.56
CA GLU A 151 -0.46 10.58 -3.05
C GLU A 151 -1.73 10.83 -2.22
N PHE A 152 -1.71 11.85 -1.36
CA PHE A 152 -2.87 12.24 -0.56
C PHE A 152 -4.02 12.72 -1.44
N SER A 153 -3.73 13.60 -2.41
CA SER A 153 -4.75 14.09 -3.35
C SER A 153 -5.32 12.96 -4.21
N THR A 154 -4.51 12.02 -4.68
CA THR A 154 -5.00 10.84 -5.42
C THR A 154 -5.78 9.86 -4.54
N GLN A 155 -5.45 9.69 -3.25
CA GLN A 155 -6.22 8.81 -2.37
C GLN A 155 -7.55 9.42 -1.91
N VAL A 156 -7.55 10.71 -1.59
CA VAL A 156 -8.75 11.42 -1.10
C VAL A 156 -9.69 11.77 -2.25
N PHE A 157 -9.16 12.30 -3.35
CA PHE A 157 -9.95 12.75 -4.51
C PHE A 157 -9.96 11.75 -5.68
N GLY A 158 -9.20 10.66 -5.63
CA GLY A 158 -9.18 9.64 -6.69
C GLY A 158 -10.16 8.48 -6.49
N ARG A 159 -10.85 8.41 -5.34
CA ARG A 159 -11.92 7.43 -5.10
C ARG A 159 -13.26 8.12 -4.89
N PRO A 160 -14.28 7.88 -5.76
CA PRO A 160 -15.61 8.48 -5.61
C PRO A 160 -16.26 8.15 -4.26
N GLN A 161 -15.97 6.97 -3.72
CA GLN A 161 -16.49 6.48 -2.44
C GLN A 161 -16.11 7.40 -1.27
N THR A 162 -14.86 7.87 -1.22
CA THR A 162 -14.38 8.78 -0.17
C THR A 162 -15.15 10.10 -0.19
N LEU A 163 -15.41 10.64 -1.38
CA LEU A 163 -16.15 11.89 -1.59
C LEU A 163 -17.62 11.77 -1.17
N TYR A 164 -18.27 10.63 -1.43
CA TYR A 164 -19.65 10.38 -0.99
C TYR A 164 -19.77 10.25 0.53
N VAL A 165 -18.83 9.57 1.18
CA VAL A 165 -18.82 9.45 2.65
C VAL A 165 -18.66 10.85 3.28
N ALA A 166 -17.72 11.66 2.77
CA ALA A 166 -17.53 13.03 3.24
C ALA A 166 -18.79 13.89 3.01
N ALA A 167 -19.40 13.81 1.82
CA ALA A 167 -20.64 14.51 1.51
C ALA A 167 -21.80 14.10 2.43
N ALA A 168 -21.94 12.81 2.75
CA ALA A 168 -22.98 12.32 3.66
C ALA A 168 -22.80 12.81 5.09
N VAL A 169 -21.56 12.82 5.60
CA VAL A 169 -21.26 13.32 6.95
C VAL A 169 -21.48 14.83 7.04
N LEU A 170 -21.01 15.60 6.05
CA LEU A 170 -21.24 17.05 6.03
C LEU A 170 -22.71 17.40 5.82
N GLY A 171 -23.43 16.62 5.01
CA GLY A 171 -24.87 16.75 4.82
C GLY A 171 -25.64 16.52 6.11
N SER A 172 -25.33 15.45 6.85
CA SER A 172 -25.99 15.16 8.13
C SER A 172 -25.67 16.20 9.20
N LEU A 173 -24.42 16.66 9.28
CA LEU A 173 -24.01 17.74 10.18
C LEU A 173 -24.72 19.06 9.84
N GLY A 174 -24.86 19.35 8.54
CA GLY A 174 -25.59 20.49 8.02
C GLY A 174 -27.11 20.42 8.20
N MET A 175 -27.66 19.34 8.76
CA MET A 175 -29.08 19.27 9.16
C MET A 175 -29.28 19.54 10.66
N ILE A 176 -28.20 19.63 11.45
CA ILE A 176 -28.28 19.89 12.90
C ILE A 176 -28.61 21.36 13.17
N PRO A 177 -29.70 21.67 13.91
CA PRO A 177 -30.09 23.04 14.22
C PRO A 177 -28.97 23.82 14.94
N GLY A 178 -28.73 25.07 14.53
CA GLY A 178 -27.69 25.93 15.12
C GLY A 178 -26.34 25.86 14.43
N THR A 179 -26.21 25.07 13.36
CA THR A 179 -25.02 25.08 12.49
C THR A 179 -25.25 25.96 11.24
N PRO A 180 -24.19 26.46 10.58
CA PRO A 180 -24.30 27.14 9.28
C PRO A 180 -24.78 26.21 8.16
N HIS A 181 -26.08 25.90 8.13
CA HIS A 181 -26.71 24.92 7.26
C HIS A 181 -26.34 25.11 5.78
N LEU A 182 -26.37 26.36 5.29
CA LEU A 182 -26.01 26.71 3.90
C LEU A 182 -24.57 26.32 3.56
N ALA A 183 -23.60 26.57 4.44
CA ALA A 183 -22.20 26.25 4.20
C ALA A 183 -21.97 24.73 4.13
N PHE A 184 -22.53 23.97 5.06
CA PHE A 184 -22.34 22.53 5.09
C PHE A 184 -23.04 21.81 3.93
N LEU A 185 -24.27 22.22 3.60
CA LEU A 185 -25.02 21.63 2.49
C LEU A 185 -24.40 21.96 1.13
N THR A 186 -23.86 23.18 0.94
CA THR A 186 -23.16 23.54 -0.30
C THR A 186 -21.88 22.72 -0.49
N ILE A 187 -21.07 22.57 0.56
CA ILE A 187 -19.86 21.74 0.49
C ILE A 187 -20.22 20.27 0.24
N ALA A 188 -21.25 19.74 0.92
CA ALA A 188 -21.74 18.39 0.68
C ALA A 188 -22.18 18.16 -0.78
N ALA A 189 -22.92 19.12 -1.35
CA ALA A 189 -23.35 19.07 -2.74
C ALA A 189 -22.16 19.11 -3.73
N VAL A 190 -21.16 19.96 -3.47
CA VAL A 190 -19.94 20.04 -4.30
C VAL A 190 -19.16 18.73 -4.26
N LEU A 191 -18.95 18.15 -3.07
CA LEU A 191 -18.22 16.88 -2.93
C LEU A 191 -18.98 15.72 -3.57
N GLY A 192 -20.30 15.66 -3.40
CA GLY A 192 -21.16 14.67 -4.06
C GLY A 192 -21.11 14.81 -5.59
N GLY A 193 -21.18 16.04 -6.11
CA GLY A 193 -21.06 16.33 -7.54
C GLY A 193 -19.69 15.94 -8.11
N LEU A 194 -18.61 16.22 -7.38
CA LEU A 194 -17.25 15.82 -7.74
C LEU A 194 -17.11 14.29 -7.76
N GLY A 195 -17.72 13.60 -6.79
CA GLY A 195 -17.80 12.13 -6.75
C GLY A 195 -18.51 11.54 -7.96
N VAL A 196 -19.65 12.12 -8.36
CA VAL A 196 -20.39 11.70 -9.57
C VAL A 196 -19.55 11.93 -10.83
N TRP A 197 -18.90 13.10 -10.94
CA TRP A 197 -18.04 13.43 -12.07
C TRP A 197 -16.86 12.45 -12.20
N LEU A 198 -16.19 12.16 -11.09
CA LEU A 198 -15.07 11.22 -11.05
C LEU A 198 -15.51 9.78 -11.39
N MET A 199 -16.67 9.35 -10.88
CA MET A 199 -17.22 8.03 -11.16
C MET A 199 -17.58 7.88 -12.65
N ARG A 200 -18.11 8.92 -13.29
CA ARG A 200 -18.38 8.93 -14.74
C ARG A 200 -17.09 8.86 -15.55
N ARG A 201 -16.06 9.61 -15.14
CA ARG A 201 -14.74 9.58 -15.80
C ARG A 201 -14.06 8.22 -15.67
N GLN A 202 -14.19 7.54 -14.52
CA GLN A 202 -13.64 6.21 -14.31
C GLN A 202 -14.41 5.11 -15.07
N ARG A 203 -15.73 5.25 -15.25
CA ARG A 203 -16.52 4.34 -16.09
C ARG A 203 -16.20 4.48 -17.58
N GLY A 204 -15.96 5.70 -18.06
CA GLY A 204 -15.55 5.95 -19.45
C GLY A 204 -14.15 5.42 -19.83
N LEU A 205 -13.37 4.91 -18.87
CA LEU A 205 -12.08 4.25 -19.10
C LEU A 205 -12.18 2.71 -19.12
N ILE A 206 -13.36 2.13 -18.82
CA ILE A 206 -13.58 0.68 -18.72
C ILE A 206 -14.41 0.15 -19.91
N ASP A 207 -15.10 1.02 -20.66
CA ASP A 207 -15.62 0.67 -21.99
C ASP A 207 -14.49 0.80 -23.02
N ILE A 208 -13.70 -0.25 -23.17
CA ILE A 208 -12.82 -0.39 -24.33
C ILE A 208 -13.69 -0.90 -25.48
N GLU A 209 -14.07 0.02 -26.36
CA GLU A 209 -14.51 -0.26 -27.73
C GLU A 209 -13.58 -1.29 -28.40
N PRO A 210 -14.10 -2.23 -29.21
CA PRO A 210 -13.25 -3.16 -29.95
C PRO A 210 -12.28 -2.33 -30.80
N LEU A 211 -10.97 -2.53 -30.58
CA LEU A 211 -9.91 -1.87 -31.31
C LEU A 211 -10.20 -1.94 -32.82
N ALA A 212 -10.65 -0.81 -33.38
CA ALA A 212 -10.47 -0.57 -34.79
C ALA A 212 -8.96 -0.53 -35.00
N LEU A 213 -8.45 -1.45 -35.83
CA LEU A 213 -7.08 -1.45 -36.33
C LEU A 213 -6.84 -0.09 -36.98
N ILE A 214 -6.20 0.81 -36.24
CA ILE A 214 -5.57 2.00 -36.80
C ILE A 214 -4.24 1.50 -37.36
N ASP A 215 -4.19 1.35 -38.68
CA ASP A 215 -2.94 1.39 -39.43
C ASP A 215 -2.37 2.80 -39.25
N GLU A 216 -1.68 3.03 -38.14
CA GLU A 216 -0.78 4.16 -37.99
C GLU A 216 0.63 3.67 -38.30
N ASP A 217 1.25 4.33 -39.29
CA ASP A 217 2.69 4.25 -39.56
C ASP A 217 3.45 4.58 -38.26
N ILE A 218 3.78 3.55 -37.48
CA ILE A 218 4.65 3.67 -36.32
C ILE A 218 6.06 3.87 -36.89
N ALA A 219 6.49 5.13 -36.96
CA ALA A 219 7.90 5.44 -37.02
C ALA A 219 8.59 4.68 -35.86
N PRO A 220 9.70 3.96 -36.11
CA PRO A 220 10.29 3.11 -35.09
C PRO A 220 10.65 3.95 -33.87
N VAL A 221 9.92 3.72 -32.78
CA VAL A 221 10.29 4.24 -31.47
C VAL A 221 11.60 3.55 -31.12
N ASP A 222 12.66 4.35 -30.92
CA ASP A 222 13.93 3.84 -30.40
C ASP A 222 13.64 3.17 -29.05
N VAL A 223 13.70 1.83 -29.03
CA VAL A 223 13.49 1.02 -27.82
C VAL A 223 14.59 1.41 -26.83
N THR A 224 14.22 2.10 -25.77
CA THR A 224 15.15 2.46 -24.70
C THR A 224 15.28 1.31 -23.70
N TRP A 225 16.40 1.26 -22.95
CA TRP A 225 16.62 0.23 -21.92
C TRP A 225 15.52 0.22 -20.84
N ASP A 226 14.82 1.35 -20.67
CA ASP A 226 13.70 1.52 -19.74
C ASP A 226 12.40 0.88 -20.23
N ASP A 227 12.29 0.56 -21.53
CA ASP A 227 11.14 -0.12 -22.14
C ASP A 227 11.22 -1.65 -22.01
N ILE A 228 12.33 -2.17 -21.49
CA ILE A 228 12.52 -3.61 -21.28
C ILE A 228 11.83 -3.99 -19.96
N PRO A 229 10.72 -4.75 -20.00
CA PRO A 229 10.04 -5.16 -18.78
C PRO A 229 11.01 -5.97 -17.89
N PRO A 230 10.97 -5.77 -16.56
CA PRO A 230 11.86 -6.48 -15.65
C PRO A 230 11.67 -7.98 -15.78
N VAL A 231 12.78 -8.71 -15.92
CA VAL A 231 12.76 -10.15 -16.08
C VAL A 231 12.30 -10.82 -14.80
N ASP A 232 11.27 -11.65 -14.91
CA ASP A 232 10.75 -12.41 -13.78
C ASP A 232 11.82 -13.37 -13.23
N VAL A 233 11.97 -13.38 -11.91
CA VAL A 233 12.97 -14.22 -11.24
C VAL A 233 12.67 -15.69 -11.48
N LEU A 234 11.40 -16.10 -11.41
CA LEU A 234 10.95 -17.46 -11.71
C LEU A 234 9.60 -17.38 -12.42
N ALA A 235 9.51 -17.92 -13.64
CA ALA A 235 8.28 -17.91 -14.42
C ALA A 235 7.96 -19.27 -15.04
N LEU A 236 6.66 -19.56 -15.15
CA LEU A 236 6.11 -20.69 -15.89
C LEU A 236 5.37 -20.13 -17.11
N GLU A 237 5.88 -20.48 -18.27
CA GLU A 237 5.29 -20.14 -19.57
C GLU A 237 4.55 -21.35 -20.11
N VAL A 238 3.33 -21.14 -20.60
CA VAL A 238 2.49 -22.23 -21.10
C VAL A 238 1.99 -21.95 -22.52
N GLY A 239 1.95 -23.00 -23.34
CA GLY A 239 1.25 -22.97 -24.62
C GLY A 239 -0.27 -22.88 -24.45
N TYR A 240 -0.96 -22.43 -25.49
CA TYR A 240 -2.38 -22.07 -25.38
C TYR A 240 -3.32 -23.22 -24.98
N ARG A 241 -2.98 -24.50 -25.24
CA ARG A 241 -3.83 -25.65 -24.83
C ARG A 241 -3.70 -26.00 -23.35
N LEU A 242 -2.74 -25.39 -22.65
CA LEU A 242 -2.51 -25.56 -21.22
C LEU A 242 -3.09 -24.41 -20.39
N ILE A 243 -3.59 -23.34 -21.02
CA ILE A 243 -4.22 -22.20 -20.35
C ILE A 243 -5.29 -22.63 -19.32
N PRO A 244 -6.20 -23.58 -19.62
CA PRO A 244 -7.21 -24.00 -18.66
C PRO A 244 -6.64 -24.55 -17.33
N LEU A 245 -5.43 -25.13 -17.34
CA LEU A 245 -4.77 -25.66 -16.14
C LEU A 245 -4.26 -24.55 -15.21
N VAL A 246 -3.98 -23.37 -15.77
CA VAL A 246 -3.39 -22.23 -15.08
C VAL A 246 -4.36 -21.05 -14.92
N ASP A 247 -5.57 -21.13 -15.46
CA ASP A 247 -6.62 -20.11 -15.29
C ASP A 247 -7.42 -20.35 -14.00
N ARG A 248 -7.46 -19.33 -13.12
CA ARG A 248 -8.22 -19.35 -11.86
C ARG A 248 -9.72 -19.49 -12.09
N ASN A 249 -10.24 -18.96 -13.19
CA ASN A 249 -11.67 -19.01 -13.50
C ASN A 249 -12.12 -20.41 -13.99
N GLN A 250 -11.16 -21.24 -14.43
CA GLN A 250 -11.41 -22.58 -14.98
C GLN A 250 -10.97 -23.70 -14.02
N GLY A 251 -10.75 -23.37 -12.74
CA GLY A 251 -10.40 -24.33 -11.68
C GLY A 251 -8.91 -24.39 -11.33
N GLY A 252 -8.02 -23.86 -12.18
CA GLY A 252 -6.63 -23.51 -11.85
C GLY A 252 -5.83 -24.60 -11.12
N ALA A 253 -6.00 -25.87 -11.51
CA ALA A 253 -5.40 -27.01 -10.80
C ALA A 253 -3.88 -26.90 -10.65
N ALA A 254 -3.18 -26.37 -11.66
CA ALA A 254 -1.73 -26.17 -11.60
C ALA A 254 -1.34 -25.07 -10.61
N LEU A 255 -2.11 -23.97 -10.50
CA LEU A 255 -1.82 -22.88 -9.57
C LEU A 255 -1.88 -23.32 -8.11
N THR A 256 -2.84 -24.18 -7.78
CA THR A 256 -2.96 -24.77 -6.43
C THR A 256 -1.74 -25.63 -6.12
N ARG A 257 -1.34 -26.53 -7.03
CA ARG A 257 -0.15 -27.39 -6.87
C ARG A 257 1.15 -26.60 -6.78
N ILE A 258 1.30 -25.52 -7.56
CA ILE A 258 2.47 -24.63 -7.48
C ILE A 258 2.55 -23.97 -6.09
N THR A 259 1.40 -23.54 -5.54
CA THR A 259 1.35 -22.92 -4.21
C THR A 259 1.71 -23.92 -3.11
N GLU A 260 1.21 -25.15 -3.21
CA GLU A 260 1.54 -26.24 -2.29
C GLU A 260 3.02 -26.63 -2.36
N ALA A 261 3.56 -26.81 -3.57
CA ALA A 261 4.97 -27.09 -3.79
C ALA A 261 5.87 -26.01 -3.18
N ARG A 262 5.50 -24.73 -3.33
CA ARG A 262 6.23 -23.60 -2.73
C ARG A 262 6.23 -23.66 -1.20
N ARG A 263 5.08 -23.95 -0.59
CA ARG A 263 4.96 -24.08 0.86
C ARG A 263 5.77 -25.27 1.37
N ARG A 264 5.69 -26.42 0.70
CA ARG A 264 6.47 -27.61 1.05
C ARG A 264 7.96 -27.35 0.96
N PHE A 265 8.43 -26.73 -0.12
CA PHE A 265 9.84 -26.35 -0.28
C PHE A 265 10.31 -25.42 0.86
N ALA A 266 9.51 -24.44 1.24
CA ALA A 266 9.84 -23.53 2.34
C ALA A 266 9.95 -24.25 3.69
N THR A 267 9.09 -25.24 3.95
CA THR A 267 9.14 -26.05 5.18
C THR A 267 10.32 -27.01 5.18
N ASP A 268 10.55 -27.72 4.07
CA ASP A 268 11.54 -28.79 3.97
C ASP A 268 12.98 -28.24 3.88
N MET A 269 13.18 -27.14 3.13
CA MET A 269 14.49 -26.55 2.87
C MET A 269 14.79 -25.29 3.69
N GLY A 270 13.79 -24.74 4.41
CA GLY A 270 13.94 -23.50 5.18
C GLY A 270 14.10 -22.23 4.32
N LEU A 271 13.85 -22.32 3.00
CA LEU A 271 14.03 -21.22 2.05
C LEU A 271 12.70 -20.86 1.37
N VAL A 272 12.32 -19.59 1.45
CA VAL A 272 11.11 -19.09 0.76
C VAL A 272 11.44 -18.82 -0.71
N VAL A 273 10.84 -19.61 -1.61
CA VAL A 273 10.94 -19.40 -3.07
C VAL A 273 10.17 -18.13 -3.47
N PRO A 274 10.70 -17.31 -4.40
CA PRO A 274 9.99 -16.16 -4.95
C PRO A 274 8.67 -16.55 -5.63
N LEU A 275 7.81 -15.56 -5.87
CA LEU A 275 6.53 -15.77 -6.55
C LEU A 275 6.79 -16.26 -7.99
N ILE A 276 6.19 -17.40 -8.34
CA ILE A 276 6.23 -17.94 -9.70
C ILE A 276 5.17 -17.22 -10.53
N ARG A 277 5.60 -16.43 -11.52
CA ARG A 277 4.68 -15.81 -12.48
C ARG A 277 4.26 -16.84 -13.52
N VAL A 278 2.96 -16.93 -13.79
CA VAL A 278 2.44 -17.79 -14.85
C VAL A 278 1.95 -16.91 -15.99
N ARG A 279 2.42 -17.18 -17.21
CA ARG A 279 2.04 -16.46 -18.43
C ARG A 279 1.81 -17.41 -19.59
N ASP A 280 0.93 -17.04 -20.49
CA ASP A 280 0.84 -17.66 -21.79
C ASP A 280 2.00 -17.19 -22.68
N ASN A 281 2.49 -18.09 -23.53
CA ASN A 281 3.49 -17.78 -24.54
C ASN A 281 3.04 -18.42 -25.85
N LEU A 282 2.65 -17.58 -26.81
CA LEU A 282 2.15 -18.02 -28.12
C LEU A 282 3.26 -18.59 -29.02
N ASP A 283 4.52 -18.33 -28.70
CA ASP A 283 5.68 -18.91 -29.41
C ASP A 283 5.94 -20.36 -28.99
N LEU A 284 5.35 -20.81 -27.87
CA LEU A 284 5.43 -22.19 -27.42
C LEU A 284 4.48 -23.09 -28.24
N LYS A 285 4.88 -24.34 -28.43
CA LYS A 285 3.98 -25.37 -28.99
C LYS A 285 2.70 -25.46 -28.14
N PRO A 286 1.55 -25.82 -28.74
CA PRO A 286 0.25 -25.82 -28.07
C PRO A 286 0.22 -26.50 -26.70
N ASN A 287 0.87 -27.67 -26.60
CA ASN A 287 0.88 -28.55 -25.43
C ASN A 287 2.22 -28.46 -24.65
N SER A 288 3.02 -27.41 -24.85
CA SER A 288 4.32 -27.30 -24.19
C SER A 288 4.31 -26.28 -23.06
N TYR A 289 5.18 -26.49 -22.08
CA TYR A 289 5.45 -25.54 -21.02
C TYR A 289 6.96 -25.33 -20.88
N ARG A 290 7.33 -24.16 -20.35
CA ARG A 290 8.72 -23.79 -20.05
C ARG A 290 8.79 -23.13 -18.68
N ILE A 291 9.81 -23.47 -17.90
CA ILE A 291 10.15 -22.83 -16.64
C ILE A 291 11.41 -22.02 -16.87
N THR A 292 11.37 -20.74 -16.51
CA THR A 292 12.50 -19.83 -16.65
C THR A 292 12.94 -19.28 -15.30
N LEU A 293 14.25 -19.16 -15.09
CA LEU A 293 14.84 -18.51 -13.92
C LEU A 293 15.64 -17.29 -14.40
N LYS A 294 15.21 -16.09 -14.00
CA LYS A 294 15.75 -14.81 -14.51
C LYS A 294 15.82 -14.79 -16.04
N GLY A 295 14.78 -15.30 -16.69
CA GLY A 295 14.65 -15.35 -18.15
C GLY A 295 15.44 -16.46 -18.84
N VAL A 296 16.23 -17.25 -18.12
CA VAL A 296 16.96 -18.41 -18.66
C VAL A 296 16.06 -19.64 -18.60
N ASP A 297 15.94 -20.38 -19.71
CA ASP A 297 15.24 -21.67 -19.75
C ASP A 297 15.96 -22.70 -18.88
N VAL A 298 15.29 -23.15 -17.81
CA VAL A 298 15.84 -24.13 -16.86
C VAL A 298 15.16 -25.49 -16.98
N ALA A 299 13.93 -25.55 -17.50
CA ALA A 299 13.21 -26.80 -17.71
C ALA A 299 12.06 -26.57 -18.71
N HIS A 300 11.79 -27.57 -19.53
CA HIS A 300 10.67 -27.57 -20.46
C HIS A 300 10.08 -28.97 -20.58
N GLY A 301 8.85 -29.06 -21.06
CA GLY A 301 8.19 -30.34 -21.29
C GLY A 301 6.95 -30.19 -22.16
N GLU A 302 6.42 -31.33 -22.60
CA GLU A 302 5.16 -31.41 -23.32
C GLU A 302 4.13 -32.17 -22.47
N LEU A 303 2.93 -31.61 -22.36
CA LEU A 303 1.80 -32.17 -21.64
C LEU A 303 0.58 -32.17 -22.56
N PRO A 304 0.15 -33.31 -23.10
CA PRO A 304 -1.08 -33.40 -23.87
C PRO A 304 -2.28 -32.98 -23.01
N SER A 305 -3.02 -31.96 -23.47
CA SER A 305 -4.18 -31.43 -22.75
C SER A 305 -5.25 -32.50 -22.55
N GLY A 306 -5.73 -32.65 -21.31
CA GLY A 306 -6.76 -33.62 -20.92
C GLY A 306 -6.29 -35.06 -20.69
N GLN A 307 -4.97 -35.31 -20.80
CA GLN A 307 -4.38 -36.62 -20.56
C GLN A 307 -3.56 -36.65 -19.27
N VAL A 308 -3.33 -37.86 -18.77
CA VAL A 308 -2.47 -38.16 -17.63
C VAL A 308 -1.39 -39.15 -18.07
N LEU A 309 -0.21 -39.06 -17.47
CA LEU A 309 0.89 -39.96 -17.75
C LEU A 309 0.86 -41.13 -16.78
N ALA A 310 0.63 -42.35 -17.28
CA ALA A 310 0.81 -43.57 -16.53
C ALA A 310 2.28 -43.99 -16.61
N VAL A 311 2.99 -43.98 -15.48
CA VAL A 311 4.43 -44.29 -15.40
C VAL A 311 4.61 -45.74 -14.93
N ASP A 312 5.43 -46.50 -15.64
CA ASP A 312 5.76 -47.88 -15.26
C ASP A 312 6.79 -47.88 -14.12
N MET A 313 6.38 -48.36 -12.94
CA MET A 313 7.23 -48.49 -11.75
C MET A 313 7.83 -49.90 -11.58
N GLY A 314 7.65 -50.79 -12.56
CA GLY A 314 8.25 -52.14 -12.62
C GLY A 314 7.31 -53.31 -12.30
N GLU A 315 6.08 -53.05 -11.83
CA GLU A 315 5.08 -54.07 -11.46
C GLU A 315 3.80 -53.98 -12.31
N VAL A 316 3.95 -53.74 -13.61
CA VAL A 316 2.79 -53.57 -14.52
C VAL A 316 2.26 -54.92 -15.01
N LEU A 317 0.95 -55.15 -14.83
CA LEU A 317 0.26 -56.40 -15.18
C LEU A 317 -0.29 -56.44 -16.61
N GLY A 318 -0.29 -55.31 -17.33
CA GLY A 318 -0.84 -55.19 -18.69
C GLY A 318 -0.32 -53.98 -19.48
N GLN A 319 -0.51 -53.98 -20.79
CA GLN A 319 -0.16 -52.82 -21.63
C GLN A 319 -1.38 -51.92 -21.82
N LEU A 320 -1.19 -50.62 -21.61
CA LEU A 320 -2.21 -49.61 -21.89
C LEU A 320 -2.01 -49.05 -23.29
N ASP A 321 -3.11 -48.92 -24.05
CA ASP A 321 -3.09 -48.23 -25.34
C ASP A 321 -3.04 -46.70 -25.12
N GLY A 322 -2.02 -46.05 -25.68
CA GLY A 322 -1.85 -44.60 -25.62
C GLY A 322 -0.58 -44.09 -26.31
N MET A 323 -0.33 -42.78 -26.22
CA MET A 323 0.88 -42.18 -26.78
C MET A 323 2.03 -42.34 -25.80
N ALA A 324 3.20 -42.82 -26.26
CA ALA A 324 4.38 -42.92 -25.40
C ALA A 324 4.78 -41.54 -24.86
N GLY A 325 5.16 -41.49 -23.59
CA GLY A 325 5.61 -40.29 -22.88
C GLY A 325 6.74 -40.63 -21.90
N GLU A 326 7.30 -39.60 -21.28
CA GLU A 326 8.38 -39.72 -20.31
C GLU A 326 8.08 -38.80 -19.12
N ASP A 327 8.34 -39.28 -17.91
CA ASP A 327 8.16 -38.47 -16.70
C ASP A 327 9.26 -37.40 -16.61
N PRO A 328 8.92 -36.10 -16.61
CA PRO A 328 9.90 -35.02 -16.56
C PRO A 328 10.73 -34.96 -15.26
N LEU A 329 10.35 -35.69 -14.21
CA LEU A 329 11.09 -35.76 -12.95
C LEU A 329 12.04 -36.95 -12.86
N THR A 330 11.63 -38.10 -13.38
CA THR A 330 12.34 -39.38 -13.19
C THR A 330 12.94 -39.96 -14.47
N ALA A 331 12.59 -39.42 -15.64
CA ALA A 331 12.95 -39.97 -16.95
C ALA A 331 12.44 -41.41 -17.18
N LEU A 332 11.42 -41.84 -16.41
CA LEU A 332 10.79 -43.13 -16.59
C LEU A 332 9.84 -43.09 -17.79
N ALA A 333 9.82 -44.19 -18.56
CA ALA A 333 8.90 -44.35 -19.67
C ALA A 333 7.47 -44.49 -19.14
N GLY A 334 6.54 -43.85 -19.83
CA GLY A 334 5.13 -43.90 -19.51
C GLY A 334 4.26 -43.83 -20.75
N ILE A 335 2.95 -43.92 -20.54
CA ILE A 335 1.94 -43.86 -21.59
C ILE A 335 0.92 -42.81 -21.22
N TRP A 336 0.70 -41.85 -22.13
CA TRP A 336 -0.36 -40.87 -22.03
C TRP A 336 -1.71 -41.52 -22.30
N ILE A 337 -2.58 -41.47 -21.29
CA ILE A 337 -3.95 -41.98 -21.33
C ILE A 337 -4.93 -40.84 -21.04
N ASP A 338 -6.17 -40.99 -21.47
CA ASP A 338 -7.22 -40.03 -21.14
C ASP A 338 -7.46 -40.00 -19.62
N ALA A 339 -7.76 -38.82 -19.07
CA ALA A 339 -8.03 -38.66 -17.63
C ALA A 339 -9.18 -39.56 -17.12
N GLY A 340 -10.11 -39.98 -17.99
CA GLY A 340 -11.17 -40.94 -17.65
C GLY A 340 -10.70 -42.38 -17.45
N ARG A 341 -9.45 -42.73 -17.83
CA ARG A 341 -8.88 -44.09 -17.75
C ARG A 341 -7.90 -44.28 -16.59
N VAL A 342 -7.84 -43.34 -15.65
CA VAL A 342 -6.94 -43.42 -14.47
C VAL A 342 -7.17 -44.71 -13.67
N GLU A 343 -8.43 -45.07 -13.40
CA GLU A 343 -8.76 -46.28 -12.63
C GLU A 343 -8.29 -47.56 -13.33
N GLU A 344 -8.30 -47.61 -14.67
CA GLU A 344 -7.80 -48.74 -15.45
C GLU A 344 -6.28 -48.89 -15.34
N ALA A 345 -5.56 -47.78 -15.18
CA ALA A 345 -4.11 -47.75 -15.07
C ALA A 345 -3.60 -48.03 -13.64
N GLU A 346 -4.43 -47.85 -12.62
CA GLU A 346 -4.09 -48.11 -11.22
C GLU A 346 -4.33 -49.58 -10.79
N LEU A 347 -5.06 -50.36 -11.59
CA LEU A 347 -5.41 -51.78 -11.35
C LEU A 347 -4.31 -52.77 -11.75
#